data_AF-A0A4V3BPP5-F1
#
_entry.id   AF-A0A4V3BPP5-F1
#
_cell.length_a   1.000
_cell.length_b   1.000
_cell.length_c   1.000
_cell.angle_alpha   90.00
_cell.angle_beta   90.00
_cell.angle_gamma   90.00
#
_symmetry.space_group_name_H-M   'P 1'
#
loop_
_entity.id
_entity.type
_entity.pdbx_description
1 polymer ?
#
loop_
_entity_poly.entity_id
_entity_poly.type
_entity_poly.pdbx_seq_one_letter_code
_entity_poly.pdbx_strand_id
1 'polypeptide(L)'
;MCALSIKRRAIPYFSICRFGLVLALILSFWAVGGHAQEARYRYVSLDQIELPTGFTSFYPSAIQDSGRVYGTLCDAVCGVTRLAYFKDGKLTLLPPVPPGSGGGPVNARGTIGGSIFPDPSMFAGRAALFRKGRVELVPPQPGEVAAFVFALNDNDTALVESYDASFNLTYVLYHEGTATPINFGQSITNPFFSFFGICRCINNNGIIEGTEGPGLFNGARGFRLDPRNGNATILDPFPGDPTETLAWGQAINQAGDVLGYSFTLAAPYHERIGVWGRNGVFYTYLVENVSSNRLLFNDNNLIVITEIFSTHISYIVPKPGVRLNLADLVVNLPAGQDLYFIRDLNNHGDMIGSSSTGAYFLLQRLEEEDRQAYATPVVNNARRAIPPAVIMHKRLLPQLRQLK
;
A
#
# COMPACT_ATOMS: atom_id res chain seq x y z
N MET A 1 -70.47 1.54 48.93
CA MET A 1 -69.80 1.23 47.65
C MET A 1 -69.35 2.55 47.03
N CYS A 2 -68.07 2.88 47.11
CA CYS A 2 -67.49 4.10 46.55
C CYS A 2 -66.61 3.72 45.35
N ALA A 3 -66.98 4.19 44.15
CA ALA A 3 -66.22 3.96 42.93
C ALA A 3 -65.15 5.06 42.78
N LEU A 4 -63.87 4.66 42.80
CA LEU A 4 -62.74 5.53 42.49
C LEU A 4 -62.64 5.73 40.97
N SER A 5 -62.76 6.97 40.52
CA SER A 5 -62.51 7.39 39.14
C SER A 5 -61.03 7.76 38.96
N ILE A 6 -60.29 6.95 38.19
CA ILE A 6 -58.89 7.22 37.82
C ILE A 6 -58.90 8.08 36.55
N LYS A 7 -58.64 9.39 36.69
CA LYS A 7 -58.34 10.29 35.57
C LYS A 7 -56.91 10.04 35.07
N ARG A 8 -56.77 9.42 33.90
CA ARG A 8 -55.50 9.39 33.14
C ARG A 8 -55.12 10.82 32.72
N ARG A 9 -53.98 11.33 33.18
CA ARG A 9 -53.34 12.53 32.63
C ARG A 9 -52.61 12.15 31.35
N ALA A 10 -52.97 12.77 30.23
CA ALA A 10 -52.23 12.69 28.99
C ALA A 10 -50.87 13.40 29.16
N ILE A 11 -49.79 12.68 28.90
CA ILE A 11 -48.43 13.25 28.83
C ILE A 11 -48.32 14.00 27.49
N PRO A 12 -47.92 15.27 27.46
CA PRO A 12 -47.75 16.00 26.21
C PRO A 12 -46.60 15.38 25.41
N TYR A 13 -46.91 14.94 24.19
CA TYR A 13 -45.91 14.61 23.18
C TYR A 13 -45.15 15.90 22.84
N PHE A 14 -43.94 16.04 23.39
CA PHE A 14 -43.00 17.04 22.90
C PHE A 14 -42.59 16.64 21.49
N SER A 15 -42.98 17.46 20.51
CA SER A 15 -42.51 17.37 19.13
C SER A 15 -41.00 17.55 19.14
N ILE A 16 -40.26 16.44 19.05
CA ILE A 16 -38.80 16.44 18.90
C ILE A 16 -38.53 17.14 17.57
N CYS A 17 -38.09 18.39 17.70
CA CYS A 17 -37.92 19.35 16.64
C CYS A 17 -36.94 18.78 15.59
N ARG A 18 -37.40 18.60 14.34
CA ARG A 18 -36.57 18.13 13.20
C ARG A 18 -35.28 18.95 13.01
N PHE A 19 -35.23 20.17 13.53
CA PHE A 19 -34.04 21.02 13.56
C PHE A 19 -32.90 20.49 14.43
N GLY A 20 -33.21 19.81 15.54
CA GLY A 20 -32.18 19.26 16.43
C GLY A 20 -31.40 18.10 15.81
N LEU A 21 -32.07 17.31 14.95
CA LEU A 21 -31.47 16.16 14.27
C LEU A 21 -30.57 16.59 13.11
N VAL A 22 -30.95 17.65 12.39
CA VAL A 22 -30.11 18.26 11.35
C VAL A 22 -28.88 18.94 11.96
N LEU A 23 -29.03 19.66 13.09
CA LEU A 23 -27.89 20.29 13.76
C LEU A 23 -26.95 19.26 14.38
N ALA A 24 -27.47 18.16 14.96
CA ALA A 24 -26.66 17.07 15.49
C ALA A 24 -25.90 16.32 14.37
N LEU A 25 -26.49 16.16 13.18
CA LEU A 25 -25.81 15.64 11.99
C LEU A 25 -24.72 16.60 11.51
N ILE A 26 -24.99 17.90 11.43
CA ILE A 26 -23.99 18.89 11.01
C ILE A 26 -22.83 18.92 12.03
N LEU A 27 -23.11 18.98 13.33
CA LEU A 27 -22.07 19.01 14.37
C LEU A 27 -21.28 17.70 14.47
N SER A 28 -21.90 16.53 14.21
CA SER A 28 -21.17 15.27 14.15
C SER A 28 -20.24 15.19 12.94
N PHE A 29 -20.57 15.84 11.82
CA PHE A 29 -19.64 16.01 10.69
C PHE A 29 -18.44 16.92 11.03
N TRP A 30 -18.58 17.91 11.92
CA TRP A 30 -17.47 18.78 12.34
C TRP A 30 -16.57 18.16 13.41
N ALA A 31 -17.10 17.33 14.31
CA ALA A 31 -16.29 16.65 15.34
C ALA A 31 -15.29 15.64 14.75
N VAL A 32 -15.62 15.01 13.61
CA VAL A 32 -14.69 14.12 12.88
C VAL A 32 -13.56 14.92 12.22
N GLY A 33 -13.73 16.21 11.99
CA GLY A 33 -12.71 17.10 11.41
C GLY A 33 -11.54 17.43 12.34
N GLY A 34 -11.71 17.28 13.67
CA GLY A 34 -10.70 17.62 14.69
C GLY A 34 -9.61 16.57 14.93
N HIS A 35 -9.75 15.36 14.39
CA HIS A 35 -8.79 14.27 14.57
C HIS A 35 -7.90 14.02 13.35
N ALA A 36 -7.88 14.93 12.37
CA ALA A 36 -6.72 15.07 11.48
C ALA A 36 -5.55 15.65 12.28
N GLN A 37 -5.15 14.93 13.34
CA GLN A 37 -3.91 15.10 14.05
C GLN A 37 -2.82 15.30 13.01
N GLU A 38 -2.15 16.45 13.07
CA GLU A 38 -1.05 16.78 12.17
C GLU A 38 -0.06 15.62 12.21
N ALA A 39 -0.07 14.80 11.16
CA ALA A 39 0.86 13.69 11.06
C ALA A 39 2.25 14.31 10.98
N ARG A 40 3.09 13.99 11.96
CA ARG A 40 4.50 14.37 12.00
C ARG A 40 5.31 13.10 12.08
N TYR A 41 6.47 13.11 11.44
CA TYR A 41 7.34 11.96 11.34
C TYR A 41 8.75 12.32 11.77
N ARG A 42 9.45 11.39 12.39
CA ARG A 42 10.89 11.44 12.60
C ARG A 42 11.57 10.63 11.50
N TYR A 43 12.53 11.25 10.81
CA TYR A 43 13.42 10.54 9.89
C TYR A 43 14.42 9.67 10.66
N VAL A 44 14.58 8.42 10.23
CA VAL A 44 15.61 7.49 10.69
C VAL A 44 16.31 6.91 9.47
N SER A 45 17.62 7.18 9.32
CA SER A 45 18.41 6.56 8.26
C SER A 45 18.61 5.07 8.56
N LEU A 46 18.26 4.22 7.60
CA LEU A 46 18.50 2.77 7.70
C LEU A 46 19.87 2.37 7.13
N ASP A 47 20.53 3.26 6.38
CA ASP A 47 21.88 3.04 5.86
C ASP A 47 22.98 3.25 6.90
N GLN A 48 22.66 3.97 7.98
CA GLN A 48 23.61 4.30 9.06
C GLN A 48 23.54 3.33 10.24
N ILE A 49 22.74 2.27 10.14
CA ILE A 49 22.65 1.26 11.20
C ILE A 49 23.95 0.44 11.23
N GLU A 50 24.41 0.08 12.42
CA GLU A 50 25.56 -0.82 12.56
C GLU A 50 25.20 -2.21 12.02
N LEU A 51 25.93 -2.65 11.00
CA LEU A 51 25.75 -3.96 10.38
C LEU A 51 26.77 -4.96 10.95
N PRO A 52 26.39 -6.24 11.11
CA PRO A 52 27.36 -7.28 11.48
C PRO A 52 28.45 -7.41 10.43
N THR A 53 29.64 -7.84 10.86
CA THR A 53 30.79 -8.07 9.97
C THR A 53 30.41 -8.94 8.78
N GLY A 54 30.77 -8.49 7.58
CA GLY A 54 30.50 -9.18 6.31
C GLY A 54 29.29 -8.67 5.55
N PHE A 55 28.41 -7.87 6.17
CA PHE A 55 27.30 -7.21 5.48
C PHE A 55 27.61 -5.75 5.21
N THR A 56 27.18 -5.26 4.04
CA THR A 56 27.38 -3.87 3.61
C THR A 56 26.08 -3.10 3.46
N SER A 57 24.95 -3.80 3.36
CA SER A 57 23.65 -3.19 3.10
C SER A 57 22.53 -3.88 3.87
N PHE A 58 21.51 -3.10 4.25
CA PHE A 58 20.23 -3.58 4.76
C PHE A 58 19.10 -3.09 3.85
N TYR A 59 18.41 -4.02 3.19
CA TYR A 59 17.30 -3.74 2.28
C TYR A 59 15.96 -3.92 3.00
N PRO A 60 15.30 -2.85 3.48
CA PRO A 60 14.02 -2.96 4.15
C PRO A 60 12.93 -3.40 3.16
N SER A 61 12.11 -4.37 3.56
CA SER A 61 11.06 -4.96 2.70
C SER A 61 9.65 -4.73 3.24
N ALA A 62 9.47 -4.69 4.56
CA ALA A 62 8.17 -4.52 5.20
C ALA A 62 8.29 -3.90 6.60
N ILE A 63 7.21 -3.31 7.10
CA ILE A 63 7.09 -2.76 8.45
C ILE A 63 5.83 -3.27 9.15
N GLN A 64 5.99 -3.77 10.37
CA GLN A 64 4.87 -4.19 11.22
C GLN A 64 4.30 -3.05 12.05
N ASP A 65 3.07 -3.23 12.53
CA ASP A 65 2.45 -2.36 13.55
C ASP A 65 3.27 -2.29 14.85
N SER A 66 4.08 -3.30 15.14
CA SER A 66 5.00 -3.27 16.28
C SER A 66 6.18 -2.29 16.11
N GLY A 67 6.29 -1.60 14.98
CA GLY A 67 7.42 -0.73 14.61
C GLY A 67 8.68 -1.48 14.16
N ARG A 68 8.61 -2.82 14.03
CA ARG A 68 9.71 -3.62 13.48
C ARG A 68 9.79 -3.45 11.97
N VAL A 69 10.94 -2.99 11.49
CA VAL A 69 11.27 -2.95 10.06
C VAL A 69 12.01 -4.22 9.70
N TYR A 70 11.42 -5.05 8.86
CA TYR A 70 12.03 -6.28 8.36
C TYR A 70 12.76 -6.01 7.06
N GLY A 71 13.84 -6.75 6.83
CA GLY A 71 14.61 -6.63 5.60
C GLY A 71 15.64 -7.72 5.43
N THR A 72 16.39 -7.60 4.33
CA THR A 72 17.46 -8.52 3.96
C THR A 72 18.80 -7.80 4.09
N LEU A 73 19.70 -8.36 4.88
CA LEU A 73 21.10 -8.00 4.90
C LEU A 73 21.83 -8.69 3.75
N CYS A 74 22.71 -7.95 3.10
CA CYS A 74 23.52 -8.44 1.99
C CYS A 74 24.98 -8.02 2.16
N ASP A 75 25.88 -8.89 1.71
CA ASP A 75 27.26 -8.48 1.41
C ASP A 75 27.31 -7.57 0.15
N ALA A 76 28.52 -7.18 -0.26
CA ALA A 76 28.72 -6.23 -1.36
C ALA A 76 28.13 -6.68 -2.71
N VAL A 77 27.91 -7.99 -2.90
CA VAL A 77 27.39 -8.57 -4.14
C VAL A 77 26.06 -9.31 -3.94
N CYS A 78 25.46 -9.19 -2.75
CA CYS A 78 24.29 -9.95 -2.31
C CYS A 78 24.44 -11.49 -2.46
N GLY A 79 25.66 -12.03 -2.39
CA GLY A 79 25.93 -13.47 -2.46
C GLY A 79 25.64 -14.18 -1.14
N VAL A 80 25.93 -13.50 -0.03
CA VAL A 80 25.54 -13.92 1.33
C VAL A 80 24.40 -13.05 1.82
N THR A 81 23.28 -13.69 2.19
CA THR A 81 22.11 -12.99 2.72
C THR A 81 21.71 -13.47 4.13
N ARG A 82 21.15 -12.55 4.91
CA ARG A 82 20.53 -12.82 6.21
C ARG A 82 19.25 -12.01 6.34
N LEU A 83 18.21 -12.61 6.89
CA LEU A 83 17.04 -11.84 7.29
C LEU A 83 17.29 -11.19 8.65
N ALA A 84 16.80 -9.97 8.82
CA ALA A 84 16.91 -9.23 10.06
C ALA A 84 15.70 -8.33 10.26
N TYR A 85 15.54 -7.82 11.47
CA TYR A 85 14.66 -6.68 11.71
C TYR A 85 15.38 -5.58 12.50
N PHE A 86 15.05 -4.33 12.20
CA PHE A 86 15.46 -3.15 12.94
C PHE A 86 14.30 -2.66 13.80
N LYS A 87 14.59 -2.36 15.08
CA LYS A 87 13.64 -1.72 15.99
C LYS A 87 14.40 -0.95 17.06
N ASP A 88 13.95 0.27 17.36
CA ASP A 88 14.47 1.10 18.46
C ASP A 88 16.01 1.26 18.42
N GLY A 89 16.56 1.52 17.23
CA GLY A 89 18.01 1.69 17.03
C GLY A 89 18.81 0.38 17.01
N LYS A 90 18.17 -0.77 17.20
CA LYS A 90 18.83 -2.07 17.27
C LYS A 90 18.45 -2.97 16.11
N LEU A 91 19.46 -3.45 15.40
CA LEU A 91 19.32 -4.52 14.41
C LEU A 91 19.38 -5.88 15.11
N THR A 92 18.42 -6.76 14.81
CA THR A 92 18.36 -8.13 15.32
C THR A 92 18.37 -9.12 14.16
N LEU A 93 19.37 -10.02 14.17
CA LEU A 93 19.47 -11.09 13.20
C LEU A 93 18.40 -12.15 13.45
N LEU A 94 17.76 -12.59 12.36
CA LEU A 94 16.90 -13.77 12.39
C LEU A 94 17.73 -15.03 12.17
N PRO A 95 17.19 -16.21 12.48
CA PRO A 95 17.87 -17.47 12.23
C PRO A 95 18.40 -17.57 10.79
N PRO A 96 19.57 -18.18 10.58
CA PRO A 96 20.18 -18.33 9.27
C PRO A 96 19.20 -18.89 8.24
N VAL A 97 19.22 -18.30 7.05
CA VAL A 97 18.50 -18.77 5.86
C VAL A 97 19.50 -19.26 4.82
N PRO A 98 19.08 -20.07 3.83
CA PRO A 98 19.92 -20.40 2.68
C PRO A 98 20.52 -19.13 2.03
N PRO A 99 21.77 -19.15 1.56
CA PRO A 99 22.34 -18.03 0.81
C PRO A 99 21.45 -17.59 -0.35
N GLY A 100 21.52 -16.31 -0.70
CA GLY A 100 20.69 -15.70 -1.74
C GLY A 100 19.23 -15.44 -1.34
N SER A 101 18.73 -15.98 -0.22
CA SER A 101 17.34 -15.76 0.22
C SER A 101 17.02 -14.27 0.40
N GLY A 102 15.82 -13.86 -0.02
CA GLY A 102 15.31 -12.51 0.11
C GLY A 102 13.94 -12.48 0.79
N GLY A 103 13.78 -11.55 1.72
CA GLY A 103 12.49 -11.24 2.37
C GLY A 103 11.65 -10.26 1.55
N GLY A 104 10.33 -10.39 1.65
CA GLY A 104 9.32 -9.56 1.02
C GLY A 104 8.26 -9.13 2.06
N PRO A 105 6.96 -9.43 1.84
CA PRO A 105 5.89 -9.02 2.74
C PRO A 105 5.99 -9.70 4.11
N VAL A 106 5.55 -9.01 5.16
CA VAL A 106 5.57 -9.52 6.55
C VAL A 106 4.23 -9.31 7.20
N ASN A 107 3.72 -10.33 7.88
CA ASN A 107 2.45 -10.24 8.61
C ASN A 107 2.65 -9.92 10.08
N ALA A 108 1.57 -9.66 10.83
CA ALA A 108 1.61 -9.27 12.25
C ALA A 108 2.30 -10.29 13.17
N ARG A 109 2.41 -11.56 12.78
CA ARG A 109 3.11 -12.61 13.55
C ARG A 109 4.61 -12.65 13.32
N GLY A 110 5.12 -11.87 12.37
CA GLY A 110 6.54 -11.88 11.99
C GLY A 110 6.89 -13.02 11.05
N THR A 111 5.90 -13.64 10.41
CA THR A 111 6.15 -14.50 9.24
C THR A 111 6.55 -13.60 8.09
N ILE A 112 7.67 -13.92 7.44
CA ILE A 112 8.17 -13.21 6.28
C ILE A 112 7.89 -14.09 5.06
N GLY A 113 7.16 -13.56 4.08
CA GLY A 113 7.11 -14.14 2.74
C GLY A 113 8.33 -13.72 1.95
N GLY A 114 8.81 -14.57 1.04
CA GLY A 114 9.85 -14.17 0.09
C GLY A 114 10.24 -15.31 -0.83
N SER A 115 11.53 -15.43 -1.10
CA SER A 115 12.08 -16.53 -1.90
C SER A 115 13.47 -16.96 -1.40
N ILE A 116 13.82 -18.20 -1.72
CA ILE A 116 15.20 -18.69 -1.66
C ILE A 116 15.73 -18.86 -3.08
N PHE A 117 17.05 -18.78 -3.27
CA PHE A 117 17.69 -19.01 -4.58
C PHE A 117 18.63 -20.20 -4.47
N PRO A 118 18.16 -21.42 -4.75
CA PRO A 118 18.99 -22.62 -4.68
C PRO A 118 20.20 -22.55 -5.60
N ASP A 119 20.04 -21.90 -6.75
CA ASP A 119 21.09 -21.59 -7.70
C ASP A 119 21.12 -20.07 -7.97
N PRO A 120 22.04 -19.33 -7.33
CA PRO A 120 22.20 -17.89 -7.55
C PRO A 120 22.55 -17.51 -8.99
N SER A 121 23.11 -18.43 -9.79
CA SER A 121 23.53 -18.16 -11.18
C SER A 121 22.35 -18.15 -12.16
N MET A 122 21.31 -18.95 -11.89
CA MET A 122 20.12 -19.03 -12.72
C MET A 122 19.00 -18.08 -12.27
N PHE A 123 19.14 -17.44 -11.10
CA PHE A 123 18.10 -16.60 -10.49
C PHE A 123 16.72 -17.29 -10.37
N ALA A 124 16.72 -18.62 -10.30
CA ALA A 124 15.52 -19.45 -10.15
C ALA A 124 15.06 -19.45 -8.69
N GLY A 125 14.24 -18.45 -8.32
CA GLY A 125 13.69 -18.31 -6.98
C GLY A 125 12.67 -19.40 -6.63
N ARG A 126 12.65 -19.86 -5.38
CA ARG A 126 11.57 -20.69 -4.85
C ARG A 126 10.84 -19.94 -3.75
N ALA A 127 9.52 -19.84 -3.86
CA ALA A 127 8.69 -19.17 -2.86
C ALA A 127 8.84 -19.83 -1.50
N ALA A 128 9.00 -19.01 -0.45
CA ALA A 128 9.23 -19.49 0.90
C ALA A 128 8.59 -18.58 1.96
N LEU A 129 8.17 -19.20 3.06
CA LEU A 129 7.85 -18.51 4.31
C LEU A 129 8.99 -18.72 5.31
N PHE A 130 9.45 -17.63 5.92
CA PHE A 130 10.41 -17.64 7.01
C PHE A 130 9.66 -17.36 8.32
N ARG A 131 9.48 -18.38 9.15
CA ARG A 131 8.74 -18.27 10.41
C ARG A 131 9.25 -19.22 11.46
N LYS A 132 9.21 -18.79 12.73
CA LYS A 132 9.62 -19.60 13.89
C LYS A 132 11.02 -20.23 13.72
N GLY A 133 11.93 -19.49 13.08
CA GLY A 133 13.30 -19.91 12.80
C GLY A 133 13.44 -21.07 11.80
N ARG A 134 12.41 -21.32 10.99
CA ARG A 134 12.42 -22.33 9.93
C ARG A 134 12.14 -21.67 8.58
N VAL A 135 12.67 -22.29 7.54
CA VAL A 135 12.32 -22.01 6.14
C VAL A 135 11.29 -23.05 5.73
N GLU A 136 10.14 -22.58 5.29
CA GLU A 136 9.05 -23.41 4.80
C GLU A 136 8.87 -23.11 3.32
N LEU A 137 9.18 -24.08 2.47
CA LEU A 137 9.08 -23.94 1.02
C LEU A 137 7.63 -24.14 0.58
N VAL A 138 7.16 -23.25 -0.28
CA VAL A 138 5.89 -23.46 -1.00
C VAL A 138 6.10 -24.62 -1.99
N PRO A 139 5.21 -25.63 -2.01
CA PRO A 139 5.25 -26.68 -3.02
C PRO A 139 5.21 -26.10 -4.44
N PRO A 140 6.12 -26.50 -5.34
CA PRO A 140 6.17 -25.96 -6.69
C PRO A 140 4.95 -26.37 -7.50
N GLN A 141 4.50 -25.50 -8.40
CA GLN A 141 3.48 -25.87 -9.39
C GLN A 141 4.07 -26.74 -10.51
N PRO A 142 3.25 -27.52 -11.24
CA PRO A 142 3.71 -28.29 -12.38
C PRO A 142 4.42 -27.39 -13.42
N GLY A 143 5.68 -27.68 -13.72
CA GLY A 143 6.48 -26.92 -14.68
C GLY A 143 7.08 -25.61 -14.17
N GLU A 144 6.89 -25.28 -12.89
CA GLU A 144 7.46 -24.08 -12.25
C GLU A 144 8.99 -24.05 -12.34
N VAL A 145 9.53 -22.91 -12.79
CA VAL A 145 10.97 -22.61 -12.78
C VAL A 145 11.35 -21.49 -11.80
N ALA A 146 10.39 -20.64 -11.44
CA ALA A 146 10.58 -19.57 -10.46
C ALA A 146 9.28 -19.26 -9.72
N ALA A 147 9.37 -18.97 -8.43
CA ALA A 147 8.23 -18.51 -7.64
C ALA A 147 8.62 -17.56 -6.51
N PHE A 148 7.72 -16.63 -6.18
CA PHE A 148 7.92 -15.61 -5.15
C PHE A 148 6.65 -15.39 -4.33
N VAL A 149 6.78 -15.25 -3.01
CA VAL A 149 5.66 -14.76 -2.19
C VAL A 149 5.51 -13.26 -2.42
N PHE A 150 4.37 -12.88 -3.00
CA PHE A 150 4.10 -11.52 -3.45
C PHE A 150 3.31 -10.71 -2.41
N ALA A 151 2.34 -11.34 -1.75
CA ALA A 151 1.60 -10.75 -0.63
C ALA A 151 1.36 -11.79 0.48
N LEU A 152 1.15 -11.32 1.71
CA LEU A 152 0.97 -12.17 2.89
C LEU A 152 -0.01 -11.52 3.84
N ASN A 153 -1.05 -12.24 4.27
CA ASN A 153 -1.97 -11.76 5.30
C ASN A 153 -1.61 -12.26 6.71
N ASP A 154 -2.32 -11.76 7.71
CA ASP A 154 -2.13 -12.17 9.10
C ASP A 154 -2.65 -13.58 9.40
N ASN A 155 -3.18 -14.32 8.44
CA ASN A 155 -3.52 -15.73 8.60
C ASN A 155 -2.44 -16.66 8.03
N ASP A 156 -1.25 -16.14 7.71
CA ASP A 156 -0.19 -16.89 7.00
C ASP A 156 -0.70 -17.48 5.67
N THR A 157 -1.67 -16.82 5.03
CA THR A 157 -2.04 -17.10 3.65
C THR A 157 -1.17 -16.22 2.77
N ALA A 158 -0.34 -16.87 1.95
CA ALA A 158 0.52 -16.21 1.00
C ALA A 158 -0.11 -16.24 -0.40
N LEU A 159 -0.09 -15.09 -1.08
CA LEU A 159 -0.28 -14.99 -2.51
C LEU A 159 1.10 -15.17 -3.17
N VAL A 160 1.22 -16.15 -4.04
CA VAL A 160 2.46 -16.55 -4.69
C VAL A 160 2.33 -16.37 -6.19
N GLU A 161 3.35 -15.77 -6.79
CA GLU A 161 3.55 -15.77 -8.24
C GLU A 161 4.41 -16.98 -8.60
N SER A 162 3.95 -17.80 -9.54
CA SER A 162 4.67 -18.97 -10.05
C SER A 162 4.80 -18.85 -11.57
N TYR A 163 6.04 -18.97 -12.07
CA TYR A 163 6.38 -18.85 -13.47
C TYR A 163 6.86 -20.21 -14.00
N ASP A 164 6.30 -20.65 -15.12
CA ASP A 164 6.81 -21.82 -15.84
C ASP A 164 7.99 -21.48 -16.77
N ALA A 165 8.57 -22.48 -17.43
CA ALA A 165 9.70 -22.30 -18.34
C ALA A 165 9.40 -21.41 -19.57
N SER A 166 8.12 -21.19 -19.88
CA SER A 166 7.65 -20.27 -20.94
C SER A 166 7.29 -18.89 -20.38
N PHE A 167 7.57 -18.62 -19.10
CA PHE A 167 7.18 -17.43 -18.36
C PHE A 167 5.66 -17.21 -18.26
N ASN A 168 4.86 -18.28 -18.38
CA ASN A 168 3.45 -18.18 -18.05
C ASN A 168 3.31 -18.03 -16.53
N LEU A 169 2.58 -17.01 -16.12
CA LEU A 169 2.32 -16.69 -14.72
C LEU A 169 1.07 -17.43 -14.23
N THR A 170 1.22 -18.17 -13.12
CA THR A 170 0.13 -18.74 -12.33
C THR A 170 0.14 -18.14 -10.93
N TYR A 171 -0.98 -17.58 -10.49
CA TYR A 171 -1.14 -17.15 -9.10
C TYR A 171 -1.65 -18.28 -8.23
N VAL A 172 -1.03 -18.42 -7.06
CA VAL A 172 -1.26 -19.54 -6.14
C VAL A 172 -1.52 -18.99 -4.75
N LEU A 173 -2.51 -19.55 -4.06
CA LEU A 173 -2.67 -19.36 -2.62
C LEU A 173 -1.97 -20.48 -1.88
N TYR A 174 -1.06 -20.10 -1.00
CA TYR A 174 -0.38 -21.02 -0.11
C TYR A 174 -0.89 -20.84 1.33
N HIS A 175 -1.33 -21.93 1.94
CA HIS A 175 -1.71 -21.97 3.35
C HIS A 175 -1.49 -23.38 3.91
N GLU A 176 -0.84 -23.47 5.08
CA GLU A 176 -0.64 -24.72 5.83
C GLU A 176 -0.13 -25.91 4.99
N GLY A 177 0.93 -25.69 4.20
CA GLY A 177 1.53 -26.76 3.39
C GLY A 177 0.83 -27.02 2.06
N THR A 178 -0.30 -26.37 1.79
CA THR A 178 -1.08 -26.56 0.58
C THR A 178 -0.95 -25.34 -0.33
N ALA A 179 -0.54 -25.57 -1.58
CA ALA A 179 -0.45 -24.57 -2.64
C ALA A 179 -1.55 -24.83 -3.66
N THR A 180 -2.49 -23.90 -3.82
CA THR A 180 -3.67 -24.05 -4.69
C THR A 180 -3.70 -22.92 -5.74
N PRO A 181 -3.66 -23.25 -7.04
CA PRO A 181 -3.88 -22.26 -8.11
C PRO A 181 -5.20 -21.52 -7.91
N ILE A 182 -5.18 -20.21 -8.07
CA ILE A 182 -6.38 -19.38 -7.92
C ILE A 182 -7.26 -19.56 -9.16
N ASN A 183 -8.53 -19.87 -8.93
CA ASN A 183 -9.55 -19.78 -9.97
C ASN A 183 -10.18 -18.39 -9.95
N PHE A 184 -9.79 -17.55 -10.91
CA PHE A 184 -10.30 -16.19 -11.08
C PHE A 184 -11.73 -16.12 -11.67
N GLY A 185 -12.27 -17.27 -12.11
CA GLY A 185 -13.57 -17.34 -12.76
C GLY A 185 -13.57 -16.73 -14.17
N GLN A 186 -14.76 -16.55 -14.74
CA GLN A 186 -14.91 -15.99 -16.10
C GLN A 186 -14.87 -14.46 -16.13
N SER A 187 -15.09 -13.81 -15.00
CA SER A 187 -15.14 -12.34 -14.91
C SER A 187 -13.77 -11.69 -14.90
N ILE A 188 -12.72 -12.40 -14.48
CA ILE A 188 -11.34 -11.91 -14.41
C ILE A 188 -10.50 -12.79 -15.34
N THR A 189 -10.25 -12.30 -16.55
CA THR A 189 -9.64 -13.12 -17.62
C THR A 189 -8.13 -12.96 -17.71
N ASN A 190 -7.61 -11.80 -17.36
CA ASN A 190 -6.18 -11.49 -17.38
C ASN A 190 -5.79 -10.71 -16.12
N PRO A 191 -5.70 -11.40 -14.96
CA PRO A 191 -5.36 -10.76 -13.70
C PRO A 191 -3.89 -10.34 -13.68
N PHE A 192 -3.62 -9.15 -13.15
CA PHE A 192 -2.30 -8.71 -12.78
C PHE A 192 -2.35 -7.92 -11.48
N PHE A 193 -1.29 -8.03 -10.69
CA PHE A 193 -1.15 -7.32 -9.45
C PHE A 193 0.02 -6.34 -9.56
N SER A 194 -0.19 -5.12 -9.06
CA SER A 194 0.77 -4.01 -8.94
C SER A 194 1.99 -4.02 -9.87
N PHE A 195 2.03 -3.07 -10.79
CA PHE A 195 3.13 -2.90 -11.76
C PHE A 195 4.49 -2.57 -11.12
N PHE A 196 4.53 -2.09 -9.87
CA PHE A 196 5.73 -1.53 -9.24
C PHE A 196 6.19 -2.30 -7.98
N GLY A 197 5.82 -3.58 -7.86
CA GLY A 197 6.30 -4.48 -6.80
C GLY A 197 5.30 -4.73 -5.66
N ILE A 198 5.82 -5.02 -4.45
CA ILE A 198 5.06 -5.48 -3.25
C ILE A 198 3.76 -4.67 -3.09
N CYS A 199 2.64 -5.37 -2.96
CA CYS A 199 1.34 -4.78 -2.68
C CYS A 199 0.72 -5.38 -1.43
N ARG A 200 -0.27 -4.68 -0.87
CA ARG A 200 -1.22 -5.23 0.10
C ARG A 200 -2.44 -5.79 -0.64
N CYS A 201 -2.21 -6.78 -1.52
CA CYS A 201 -3.26 -7.32 -2.40
C CYS A 201 -4.15 -8.37 -1.75
N ILE A 202 -3.88 -8.80 -0.51
CA ILE A 202 -4.69 -9.78 0.22
C ILE A 202 -4.92 -9.31 1.65
N ASN A 203 -6.17 -9.31 2.10
CA ASN A 203 -6.50 -8.99 3.50
C ASN A 203 -6.66 -10.26 4.36
N ASN A 204 -6.94 -10.08 5.66
CA ASN A 204 -7.05 -11.20 6.61
C ASN A 204 -8.30 -12.04 6.40
N ASN A 205 -9.30 -11.52 5.67
CA ASN A 205 -10.45 -12.32 5.24
C ASN A 205 -10.14 -13.20 4.02
N GLY A 206 -8.91 -13.13 3.48
CA GLY A 206 -8.50 -13.84 2.27
C GLY A 206 -9.06 -13.23 0.98
N ILE A 207 -9.60 -12.02 1.06
CA ILE A 207 -10.08 -11.29 -0.11
C ILE A 207 -8.89 -10.69 -0.82
N ILE A 208 -8.85 -10.90 -2.13
CA ILE A 208 -7.78 -10.45 -3.01
C ILE A 208 -8.27 -9.24 -3.81
N GLU A 209 -7.43 -8.23 -3.98
CA GLU A 209 -7.63 -7.17 -4.97
C GLU A 209 -6.54 -7.21 -6.03
N GLY A 210 -6.85 -6.72 -7.23
CA GLY A 210 -5.88 -6.51 -8.28
C GLY A 210 -6.50 -5.74 -9.43
N THR A 211 -5.90 -5.87 -10.61
CA THR A 211 -6.43 -5.29 -11.84
C THR A 211 -6.53 -6.36 -12.93
N GLU A 212 -7.56 -6.28 -13.77
CA GLU A 212 -7.78 -7.18 -14.89
C GLU A 212 -7.99 -6.42 -16.19
N GLY A 213 -7.68 -7.04 -17.31
CA GLY A 213 -8.02 -6.53 -18.64
C GLY A 213 -7.02 -6.96 -19.71
N PRO A 214 -7.32 -6.75 -21.00
CA PRO A 214 -6.45 -7.17 -22.11
C PRO A 214 -5.10 -6.42 -22.14
N GLY A 215 -4.96 -5.35 -21.36
CA GLY A 215 -3.71 -4.69 -21.06
C GLY A 215 -3.93 -3.54 -20.09
N LEU A 216 -2.87 -3.13 -19.38
CA LEU A 216 -2.87 -2.07 -18.36
C LEU A 216 -3.59 -0.79 -18.79
N PHE A 217 -3.37 -0.39 -20.05
CA PHE A 217 -3.82 0.87 -20.62
C PHE A 217 -4.98 0.71 -21.60
N ASN A 218 -5.60 -0.48 -21.64
CA ASN A 218 -6.66 -0.80 -22.59
C ASN A 218 -7.82 -1.49 -21.86
N GLY A 219 -8.77 -0.68 -21.38
CA GLY A 219 -9.97 -1.18 -20.71
C GLY A 219 -9.72 -1.88 -19.36
N ALA A 220 -8.55 -1.70 -18.75
CA ALA A 220 -8.24 -2.30 -17.46
C ALA A 220 -9.23 -1.85 -16.38
N ARG A 221 -9.60 -2.79 -15.52
CA ARG A 221 -10.52 -2.60 -14.38
C ARG A 221 -9.90 -3.15 -13.11
N GLY A 222 -10.15 -2.49 -11.98
CA GLY A 222 -9.85 -3.08 -10.69
C GLY A 222 -10.75 -4.29 -10.47
N PHE A 223 -10.34 -5.24 -9.65
CA PHE A 223 -11.21 -6.32 -9.20
C PHE A 223 -11.02 -6.59 -7.72
N ARG A 224 -12.03 -7.27 -7.16
CA ARG A 224 -11.99 -7.88 -5.85
C ARG A 224 -12.50 -9.30 -5.95
N LEU A 225 -11.77 -10.25 -5.38
CA LEU A 225 -12.04 -11.69 -5.47
C LEU A 225 -12.06 -12.32 -4.07
N ASP A 226 -13.11 -13.07 -3.77
CA ASP A 226 -13.11 -14.06 -2.69
C ASP A 226 -12.82 -15.45 -3.28
N PRO A 227 -11.58 -15.96 -3.16
CA PRO A 227 -11.16 -17.19 -3.80
C PRO A 227 -11.84 -18.44 -3.21
N ARG A 228 -12.51 -18.33 -2.06
CA ARG A 228 -13.16 -19.47 -1.38
C ARG A 228 -14.47 -19.87 -2.04
N ASN A 229 -15.17 -18.91 -2.64
CA ASN A 229 -16.45 -19.11 -3.31
C ASN A 229 -16.43 -18.65 -4.79
N GLY A 230 -15.34 -18.05 -5.25
CA GLY A 230 -15.19 -17.53 -6.61
C GLY A 230 -15.97 -16.24 -6.87
N ASN A 231 -16.50 -15.59 -5.82
CA ASN A 231 -17.21 -14.33 -5.98
C ASN A 231 -16.21 -13.23 -6.35
N ALA A 232 -16.36 -12.71 -7.56
CA ALA A 232 -15.61 -11.59 -8.08
C ALA A 232 -16.51 -10.35 -8.24
N THR A 233 -15.95 -9.18 -8.00
CA THR A 233 -16.55 -7.88 -8.31
C THR A 233 -15.57 -7.09 -9.15
N ILE A 234 -15.98 -6.71 -10.35
CA ILE A 234 -15.25 -5.75 -11.18
C ILE A 234 -15.51 -4.35 -10.64
N LEU A 235 -14.45 -3.57 -10.48
CA LEU A 235 -14.47 -2.22 -9.92
C LEU A 235 -14.46 -1.24 -11.08
N ASP A 236 -15.63 -0.67 -11.38
CA ASP A 236 -15.78 0.30 -12.45
C ASP A 236 -15.12 1.64 -12.13
N PRO A 237 -14.71 2.40 -13.16
CA PRO A 237 -14.31 3.79 -13.03
C PRO A 237 -15.38 4.63 -12.34
N PHE A 238 -14.98 5.82 -11.89
CA PHE A 238 -15.86 6.79 -11.28
C PHE A 238 -17.01 7.14 -12.23
N PRO A 239 -18.28 6.88 -11.84
CA PRO A 239 -19.42 7.01 -12.75
C PRO A 239 -19.75 8.47 -13.11
N GLY A 240 -19.19 9.44 -12.39
CA GLY A 240 -19.42 10.87 -12.64
C GLY A 240 -18.59 11.46 -13.79
N ASP A 241 -17.66 10.70 -14.36
CA ASP A 241 -16.87 11.13 -15.52
C ASP A 241 -16.81 10.03 -16.59
N PRO A 242 -17.55 10.15 -17.70
CA PRO A 242 -17.58 9.11 -18.74
C PRO A 242 -16.28 9.02 -19.55
N THR A 243 -15.35 9.98 -19.39
CA THR A 243 -14.05 9.93 -20.07
C THR A 243 -13.06 9.02 -19.35
N GLU A 244 -13.30 8.73 -18.08
CA GLU A 244 -12.55 7.77 -17.28
C GLU A 244 -12.98 6.34 -17.65
N THR A 245 -12.14 5.69 -18.44
CA THR A 245 -12.42 4.34 -18.97
C THR A 245 -11.55 3.27 -18.33
N LEU A 246 -10.60 3.67 -17.49
CA LEU A 246 -9.65 2.80 -16.81
C LEU A 246 -9.85 2.89 -15.30
N ALA A 247 -9.76 1.74 -14.64
CA ALA A 247 -9.73 1.64 -13.19
C ALA A 247 -8.68 0.62 -12.78
N TRP A 248 -7.82 0.95 -11.80
CA TRP A 248 -6.79 0.04 -11.31
C TRP A 248 -6.93 -0.15 -9.79
N GLY A 249 -6.92 -1.40 -9.32
CA GLY A 249 -6.73 -1.74 -7.91
C GLY A 249 -5.25 -1.72 -7.52
N GLN A 250 -4.94 -1.23 -6.32
CA GLN A 250 -3.56 -1.07 -5.83
C GLN A 250 -3.33 -1.64 -4.42
N ALA A 251 -4.35 -1.62 -3.56
CA ALA A 251 -4.28 -2.19 -2.21
C ALA A 251 -5.68 -2.46 -1.64
N ILE A 252 -5.78 -3.41 -0.71
CA ILE A 252 -7.00 -3.71 0.06
C ILE A 252 -6.74 -3.59 1.57
N ASN A 253 -7.68 -2.98 2.31
CA ASN A 253 -7.63 -2.94 3.78
C ASN A 253 -8.38 -4.12 4.43
N GLN A 254 -8.35 -4.22 5.76
CA GLN A 254 -9.12 -5.25 6.49
C GLN A 254 -10.63 -5.10 6.38
N ALA A 255 -11.11 -3.88 6.11
CA ALA A 255 -12.52 -3.68 5.79
C ALA A 255 -12.87 -4.26 4.41
N GLY A 256 -11.92 -4.62 3.55
CA GLY A 256 -12.20 -5.10 2.20
C GLY A 256 -12.58 -3.98 1.24
N ASP A 257 -12.23 -2.75 1.59
CA ASP A 257 -12.25 -1.61 0.69
C ASP A 257 -10.96 -1.60 -0.12
N VAL A 258 -11.06 -1.26 -1.40
CA VAL A 258 -9.94 -1.30 -2.35
C VAL A 258 -9.52 0.12 -2.68
N LEU A 259 -8.25 0.45 -2.45
CA LEU A 259 -7.63 1.69 -2.92
C LEU A 259 -7.19 1.54 -4.37
N GLY A 260 -7.35 2.60 -5.15
CA GLY A 260 -6.75 2.66 -6.48
C GLY A 260 -7.12 3.90 -7.28
N TYR A 261 -7.06 3.74 -8.60
CA TYR A 261 -7.19 4.82 -9.58
C TYR A 261 -8.43 4.68 -10.43
N SER A 262 -9.08 5.79 -10.75
CA SER A 262 -10.02 5.92 -11.86
C SER A 262 -9.54 7.03 -12.79
N PHE A 263 -9.30 6.76 -14.07
CA PHE A 263 -8.54 7.70 -14.90
C PHE A 263 -8.78 7.54 -16.40
N THR A 264 -8.25 8.50 -17.16
CA THR A 264 -8.20 8.47 -18.63
C THR A 264 -6.79 8.74 -19.13
N LEU A 265 -6.41 8.11 -20.24
CA LEU A 265 -5.17 8.43 -20.95
C LEU A 265 -5.37 9.53 -22.01
N ALA A 266 -6.63 9.87 -22.30
CA ALA A 266 -6.96 10.90 -23.28
C ALA A 266 -6.53 12.28 -22.78
N ALA A 267 -6.31 13.21 -23.71
CA ALA A 267 -6.07 14.60 -23.37
C ALA A 267 -7.40 15.34 -23.12
N PRO A 268 -7.54 16.12 -22.03
CA PRO A 268 -6.56 16.29 -20.96
C PRO A 268 -6.52 15.09 -20.02
N TYR A 269 -5.31 14.63 -19.72
CA TYR A 269 -5.09 13.56 -18.75
C TYR A 269 -5.55 14.02 -17.37
N HIS A 270 -6.24 13.13 -16.67
CA HIS A 270 -6.52 13.25 -15.25
C HIS A 270 -6.69 11.86 -14.63
N GLU A 271 -6.42 11.78 -13.33
CA GLU A 271 -6.66 10.60 -12.51
C GLU A 271 -7.37 10.98 -11.21
N ARG A 272 -8.23 10.09 -10.74
CA ARG A 272 -8.83 10.14 -9.41
C ARG A 272 -8.21 9.07 -8.55
N ILE A 273 -7.73 9.48 -7.39
CA ILE A 273 -7.29 8.57 -6.35
C ILE A 273 -8.45 8.41 -5.38
N GLY A 274 -8.85 7.18 -5.12
CA GLY A 274 -10.02 6.92 -4.30
C GLY A 274 -10.15 5.47 -3.87
N VAL A 275 -11.24 5.19 -3.16
CA VAL A 275 -11.48 3.89 -2.54
C VAL A 275 -12.80 3.33 -3.05
N TRP A 276 -12.81 2.12 -3.57
CA TRP A 276 -14.05 1.35 -3.77
C TRP A 276 -14.47 0.74 -2.45
N GLY A 277 -15.64 1.14 -1.95
CA GLY A 277 -16.24 0.52 -0.78
C GLY A 277 -16.70 -0.91 -1.08
N ARG A 278 -17.13 -1.62 -0.04
CA ARG A 278 -17.61 -3.01 -0.18
C ARG A 278 -18.69 -3.23 -1.24
N ASN A 279 -19.52 -2.23 -1.49
CA ASN A 279 -20.60 -2.26 -2.48
C ASN A 279 -20.14 -1.95 -3.92
N GLY A 280 -18.85 -1.74 -4.15
CA GLY A 280 -18.29 -1.40 -5.46
C GLY A 280 -18.41 0.09 -5.82
N VAL A 281 -18.91 0.94 -4.92
CA VAL A 281 -18.99 2.39 -5.16
C VAL A 281 -17.64 3.05 -4.93
N PHE A 282 -17.18 3.84 -5.89
CA PHE A 282 -15.93 4.60 -5.80
C PHE A 282 -16.11 5.93 -5.06
N TYR A 283 -15.30 6.15 -4.03
CA TYR A 283 -15.23 7.40 -3.27
C TYR A 283 -13.93 8.13 -3.58
N THR A 284 -14.04 9.27 -4.26
CA THR A 284 -12.89 10.11 -4.63
C THR A 284 -12.28 10.78 -3.40
N TYR A 285 -10.96 10.64 -3.24
CA TYR A 285 -10.16 11.38 -2.26
C TYR A 285 -9.47 12.57 -2.92
N LEU A 286 -8.90 12.40 -4.11
CA LEU A 286 -8.22 13.45 -4.87
C LEU A 286 -8.48 13.31 -6.36
N VAL A 287 -8.30 14.42 -7.07
CA VAL A 287 -8.23 14.48 -8.53
C VAL A 287 -6.91 15.14 -8.90
N GLU A 288 -6.12 14.48 -9.74
CA GLU A 288 -4.79 14.91 -10.14
C GLU A 288 -4.68 14.97 -11.66
N ASN A 289 -3.81 15.87 -12.15
CA ASN A 289 -3.48 16.00 -13.58
C ASN A 289 -2.03 15.56 -13.87
N VAL A 290 -1.42 14.84 -12.91
CA VAL A 290 -0.06 14.31 -12.99
C VAL A 290 -0.17 12.85 -12.58
N SER A 291 0.51 11.97 -13.31
CA SER A 291 0.49 10.54 -13.00
C SER A 291 1.34 10.25 -11.77
N SER A 292 0.69 9.67 -10.78
CA SER A 292 1.33 8.91 -9.71
C SER A 292 1.45 7.44 -10.11
N ASN A 293 2.42 6.72 -9.56
CA ASN A 293 2.72 5.34 -9.97
C ASN A 293 2.40 4.33 -8.88
N ARG A 294 2.29 4.77 -7.62
CA ARG A 294 2.09 3.85 -6.50
C ARG A 294 1.28 4.48 -5.39
N LEU A 295 0.32 3.69 -4.90
CA LEU A 295 -0.48 4.02 -3.73
C LEU A 295 -0.21 3.01 -2.61
N LEU A 296 -0.18 3.47 -1.38
CA LEU A 296 -0.23 2.62 -0.20
C LEU A 296 -1.48 2.92 0.62
N PHE A 297 -1.99 1.87 1.28
CA PHE A 297 -3.21 1.89 2.06
C PHE A 297 -3.01 1.13 3.37
N ASN A 298 -3.43 1.73 4.48
CA ASN A 298 -3.52 1.02 5.75
C ASN A 298 -4.97 0.88 6.22
N ASP A 299 -5.17 0.17 7.33
CA ASP A 299 -6.51 -0.13 7.84
C ASP A 299 -7.23 1.08 8.43
N ASN A 300 -6.48 2.16 8.67
CA ASN A 300 -7.00 3.45 9.12
C ASN A 300 -7.31 4.40 7.95
N ASN A 301 -7.35 3.88 6.72
CA ASN A 301 -7.60 4.62 5.48
C ASN A 301 -6.59 5.75 5.21
N LEU A 302 -5.39 5.67 5.78
CA LEU A 302 -4.30 6.56 5.40
C LEU A 302 -3.81 6.16 4.01
N ILE A 303 -3.91 7.09 3.06
CA ILE A 303 -3.40 6.91 1.70
C ILE A 303 -2.05 7.61 1.59
N VAL A 304 -1.09 6.93 0.98
CA VAL A 304 0.20 7.50 0.60
C VAL A 304 0.34 7.43 -0.91
N ILE A 305 0.65 8.56 -1.54
CA ILE A 305 0.94 8.67 -2.96
C ILE A 305 2.45 8.80 -3.09
N THR A 306 3.09 7.93 -3.86
CA THR A 306 4.55 7.89 -3.97
C THR A 306 4.99 7.59 -5.40
N GLU A 307 6.30 7.62 -5.63
CA GLU A 307 6.92 7.29 -6.91
C GLU A 307 6.49 8.23 -8.06
N ILE A 308 6.34 9.52 -7.78
CA ILE A 308 6.04 10.53 -8.81
C ILE A 308 7.33 10.91 -9.51
N PHE A 309 7.68 10.18 -10.59
CA PHE A 309 8.96 10.30 -11.33
C PHE A 309 9.34 11.74 -11.71
N SER A 310 8.38 12.61 -12.00
CA SER A 310 8.65 13.98 -12.44
C SER A 310 9.14 14.90 -11.32
N THR A 311 8.86 14.58 -10.05
CA THR A 311 9.13 15.46 -8.92
C THR A 311 9.92 14.82 -7.79
N HIS A 312 9.93 13.48 -7.72
CA HIS A 312 10.44 12.69 -6.60
C HIS A 312 9.80 13.04 -5.24
N ILE A 313 8.57 13.58 -5.26
CA ILE A 313 7.80 13.94 -4.06
C ILE A 313 6.80 12.82 -3.74
N SER A 314 6.62 12.54 -2.45
CA SER A 314 5.52 11.72 -1.94
C SER A 314 4.55 12.56 -1.11
N TYR A 315 3.29 12.15 -1.08
CA TYR A 315 2.23 12.82 -0.35
C TYR A 315 1.51 11.86 0.59
N ILE A 316 0.98 12.40 1.68
CA ILE A 316 -0.05 11.73 2.47
C ILE A 316 -1.42 12.37 2.21
N VAL A 317 -2.44 11.53 2.23
CA VAL A 317 -3.83 11.91 1.99
C VAL A 317 -4.65 11.39 3.17
N PRO A 318 -4.71 12.16 4.28
CA PRO A 318 -5.34 11.69 5.51
C PRO A 318 -6.88 11.71 5.46
N LYS A 319 -7.44 12.48 4.52
CA LYS A 319 -8.89 12.58 4.29
C LYS A 319 -9.16 13.15 2.89
N PRO A 320 -10.39 13.00 2.35
CA PRO A 320 -10.75 13.55 1.05
C PRO A 320 -10.45 15.05 0.93
N GLY A 321 -9.89 15.45 -0.22
CA GLY A 321 -9.53 16.82 -0.54
C GLY A 321 -8.29 17.36 0.14
N VAL A 322 -7.62 16.58 1.00
CA VAL A 322 -6.40 17.01 1.71
C VAL A 322 -5.21 16.23 1.20
N ARG A 323 -4.21 16.95 0.67
CA ARG A 323 -2.92 16.41 0.24
C ARG A 323 -1.81 17.17 0.94
N LEU A 324 -0.96 16.45 1.66
CA LEU A 324 0.16 17.03 2.40
C LEU A 324 1.46 16.47 1.83
N ASN A 325 2.40 17.34 1.48
CA ASN A 325 3.75 16.91 1.07
C ASN A 325 4.42 16.22 2.25
N LEU A 326 4.83 14.96 2.07
CA LEU A 326 5.36 14.15 3.15
C LEU A 326 6.63 14.77 3.74
N ALA A 327 7.51 15.37 2.92
CA ALA A 327 8.75 15.98 3.39
C ALA A 327 8.52 17.13 4.38
N ASP A 328 7.43 17.89 4.21
CA ASP A 328 7.06 19.01 5.09
C ASP A 328 6.55 18.52 6.46
N LEU A 329 6.32 17.21 6.61
CA LEU A 329 5.87 16.57 7.84
C LEU A 329 7.00 15.86 8.59
N VAL A 330 8.20 15.80 8.01
CA VAL A 330 9.33 15.04 8.56
C VAL A 330 10.30 15.96 9.30
N VAL A 331 10.52 15.70 10.58
CA VAL A 331 11.60 16.32 11.36
C VAL A 331 12.90 15.55 11.15
N ASN A 332 14.02 16.28 11.20
CA ASN A 332 15.37 15.75 11.00
C ASN A 332 15.61 15.09 9.63
N LEU A 333 14.83 15.47 8.60
CA LEU A 333 15.12 15.07 7.22
C LEU A 333 16.46 15.71 6.78
N PRO A 334 17.46 14.91 6.36
CA PRO A 334 18.75 15.46 5.93
C PRO A 334 18.59 16.42 4.74
N ALA A 335 19.44 17.45 4.68
CA ALA A 335 19.40 18.41 3.58
C ALA A 335 19.67 17.72 2.23
N GLY A 336 18.79 17.96 1.25
CA GLY A 336 18.88 17.33 -0.07
C GLY A 336 18.31 15.91 -0.15
N GLN A 337 17.87 15.33 0.97
CA GLN A 337 17.20 14.04 1.00
C GLN A 337 15.75 14.18 0.51
N ASP A 338 15.37 13.40 -0.49
CA ASP A 338 13.97 13.23 -0.87
C ASP A 338 13.35 11.96 -0.24
N LEU A 339 12.02 11.88 -0.35
CA LEU A 339 11.20 10.76 0.11
C LEU A 339 10.48 10.16 -1.10
N TYR A 340 11.27 9.75 -2.09
CA TYR A 340 10.76 9.38 -3.41
C TYR A 340 9.85 8.15 -3.42
N PHE A 341 10.30 7.06 -2.80
CA PHE A 341 9.64 5.75 -2.89
C PHE A 341 9.29 5.21 -1.51
N ILE A 342 8.00 5.25 -1.15
CA ILE A 342 7.48 4.62 0.05
C ILE A 342 7.14 3.16 -0.28
N ARG A 343 7.84 2.23 0.36
CA ARG A 343 7.76 0.81 0.06
C ARG A 343 6.60 0.14 0.81
N ASP A 344 6.47 0.42 2.10
CA ASP A 344 5.44 -0.16 2.97
C ASP A 344 5.02 0.84 4.08
N LEU A 345 3.83 0.62 4.64
CA LEU A 345 3.14 1.49 5.59
C LEU A 345 2.41 0.63 6.62
N ASN A 346 2.65 0.80 7.92
CA ASN A 346 1.89 0.09 8.96
C ASN A 346 0.59 0.83 9.36
N ASN A 347 -0.20 0.25 10.26
CA ASN A 347 -1.46 0.86 10.73
C ASN A 347 -1.24 2.05 11.68
N HIS A 348 -0.08 2.16 12.33
CA HIS A 348 0.30 3.37 13.07
C HIS A 348 0.58 4.55 12.13
N GLY A 349 0.91 4.26 10.87
CA GLY A 349 1.27 5.24 9.86
C GLY A 349 2.77 5.37 9.66
N ASP A 350 3.58 4.54 10.31
CA ASP A 350 5.02 4.47 10.06
C ASP A 350 5.28 3.95 8.66
N MET A 351 6.31 4.49 8.01
CA MET A 351 6.63 4.18 6.62
C MET A 351 8.09 3.80 6.48
N ILE A 352 8.37 2.85 5.60
CA ILE A 352 9.72 2.59 5.11
C ILE A 352 9.82 2.95 3.64
N GLY A 353 11.00 3.35 3.20
CA GLY A 353 11.19 3.75 1.82
C GLY A 353 12.63 3.93 1.42
N SER A 354 12.80 4.44 0.21
CA SER A 354 14.08 4.86 -0.32
C SER A 354 13.95 6.19 -1.06
N SER A 355 15.05 6.94 -1.11
CA SER A 355 15.16 8.14 -1.93
C SER A 355 15.49 7.84 -3.38
N SER A 356 15.44 8.86 -4.23
CA SER A 356 15.90 8.80 -5.63
C SER A 356 17.38 8.43 -5.76
N THR A 357 18.19 8.65 -4.74
CA THR A 357 19.61 8.25 -4.69
C THR A 357 19.83 6.85 -4.14
N GLY A 358 18.77 6.15 -3.75
CA GLY A 358 18.82 4.79 -3.21
C GLY A 358 19.02 4.68 -1.69
N ALA A 359 19.13 5.80 -0.96
CA ALA A 359 19.27 5.76 0.50
C ALA A 359 17.97 5.29 1.18
N TYR A 360 18.07 4.31 2.09
CA TYR A 360 16.94 3.70 2.79
C TYR A 360 16.61 4.44 4.08
N PHE A 361 15.32 4.57 4.37
CA PHE A 361 14.84 5.27 5.56
C PHE A 361 13.61 4.62 6.18
N LEU A 362 13.41 4.96 7.45
CA LEU A 362 12.20 4.76 8.22
C LEU A 362 11.66 6.14 8.64
N LEU A 363 10.38 6.38 8.39
CA LEU A 363 9.63 7.51 8.92
C LEU A 363 8.77 7.00 10.07
N GLN A 364 9.18 7.30 11.30
CA GLN A 364 8.43 6.94 12.49
C GLN A 364 7.44 8.05 12.80
N ARG A 365 6.16 7.74 12.90
CA ARG A 365 5.15 8.71 13.28
C ARG A 365 5.40 9.17 14.71
N LEU A 366 5.31 10.46 14.95
CA LEU A 366 5.44 11.04 16.27
C LEU A 366 4.13 10.91 17.05
N GLU A 367 4.23 10.31 18.23
CA GLU A 367 3.16 10.27 19.22
C GLU A 367 2.90 11.66 19.80
N GLU A 368 1.73 11.87 20.42
CA GLU A 368 1.30 13.18 20.91
C GLU A 368 2.27 13.80 21.92
N GLU A 369 2.89 12.97 22.77
CA GLU A 369 3.89 13.39 23.75
C GLU A 369 5.17 13.91 23.06
N ASP A 370 5.65 13.20 22.04
CA ASP A 370 6.84 13.60 21.28
C ASP A 370 6.59 14.87 20.45
N ARG A 371 5.36 15.09 19.98
CA ARG A 371 5.02 16.27 19.19
C ARG A 371 5.27 17.56 19.95
N GLN A 372 5.15 17.59 21.27
CA GLN A 372 5.45 18.79 22.05
C GLN A 372 6.94 19.15 21.98
N ALA A 373 7.83 18.16 21.97
CA ALA A 373 9.26 18.37 21.81
C ALA A 373 9.62 18.95 20.42
N TYR A 374 8.77 18.70 19.41
CA TYR A 374 8.93 19.18 18.03
C TYR A 374 7.88 20.22 17.62
N ALA A 375 7.12 20.78 18.56
CA ALA A 375 6.04 21.72 18.28
C ALA A 375 6.55 23.09 17.80
N THR A 376 7.83 23.38 18.04
CA THR A 376 8.47 24.57 17.47
C THR A 376 8.67 24.32 15.99
N PRO A 377 8.03 25.11 15.09
CA PRO A 377 8.22 24.93 13.66
C PRO A 377 9.72 24.98 13.35
N VAL A 378 10.23 23.95 12.70
CA VAL A 378 11.59 23.89 12.16
C VAL A 378 11.67 24.87 11.00
N VAL A 379 11.65 26.16 11.32
CA VAL A 379 11.76 27.32 10.43
C VAL A 379 10.67 27.39 9.34
N ASN A 380 9.98 28.54 9.28
CA ASN A 380 9.09 28.96 8.19
C ASN A 380 9.82 29.05 6.84
N ASN A 381 10.21 27.91 6.25
CA ASN A 381 10.53 27.80 4.85
C ASN A 381 9.25 27.44 4.08
N ALA A 382 8.19 28.22 4.29
CA ALA A 382 7.18 28.40 3.25
C ALA A 382 7.90 29.10 2.08
N ARG A 383 8.68 28.34 1.29
CA ARG A 383 8.99 28.74 -0.07
C ARG A 383 7.62 28.91 -0.72
N ARG A 384 7.23 30.16 -0.99
CA ARG A 384 6.16 30.46 -1.93
C ARG A 384 6.39 29.52 -3.11
N ALA A 385 5.44 28.63 -3.35
CA ALA A 385 5.41 27.86 -4.58
C ALA A 385 5.53 28.89 -5.72
N ILE A 386 6.67 28.91 -6.37
CA ILE A 386 6.80 29.63 -7.63
C ILE A 386 5.83 28.87 -8.54
N PRO A 387 4.77 29.51 -9.06
CA PRO A 387 3.87 28.84 -9.98
C PRO A 387 4.72 28.23 -11.10
N PRO A 388 4.45 26.99 -11.53
CA PRO A 388 5.24 26.37 -12.57
C PRO A 388 5.29 27.32 -13.76
N ALA A 389 6.50 27.77 -14.10
CA ALA A 389 6.70 28.45 -15.36
C ALA A 389 6.24 27.46 -16.43
N VAL A 390 5.19 27.83 -17.16
CA VAL A 390 4.71 27.09 -18.33
C VAL A 390 5.81 27.18 -19.38
N ILE A 391 6.78 26.28 -19.32
CA ILE A 391 7.71 26.05 -20.41
C ILE A 391 6.92 25.20 -21.42
N MET A 392 6.28 25.88 -22.37
CA MET A 392 5.80 25.23 -23.59
C MET A 392 7.01 24.64 -24.33
N HIS A 393 7.31 23.37 -24.09
CA HIS A 393 8.11 22.59 -25.01
C HIS A 393 7.24 22.23 -26.22
N LYS A 394 7.49 22.91 -27.35
CA LYS A 394 7.09 22.43 -28.68
C LYS A 394 7.68 21.04 -28.89
N ARG A 395 6.89 19.98 -28.68
CA ARG A 395 7.22 18.62 -29.09
C ARG A 395 7.18 18.54 -30.62
N LEU A 396 8.36 18.46 -31.23
CA LEU A 396 8.53 17.85 -32.55
C LEU A 396 8.41 16.33 -32.36
N LEU A 397 7.29 15.74 -32.78
CA LEU A 397 7.12 14.29 -32.89
C LEU A 397 7.82 13.80 -34.17
N PRO A 398 8.70 12.78 -34.12
CA PRO A 398 9.05 12.02 -35.31
C PRO A 398 7.90 11.06 -35.66
N GLN A 399 7.48 11.10 -36.93
CA GLN A 399 6.54 10.14 -37.52
C GLN A 399 7.17 8.73 -37.51
N LEU A 400 6.59 7.81 -36.74
CA LEU A 400 6.85 6.39 -36.86
C LEU A 400 5.96 5.81 -37.96
N ARG A 401 6.61 5.41 -39.06
CA ARG A 401 6.01 4.67 -40.17
C ARG A 401 5.53 3.30 -39.70
N GLN A 402 4.33 2.94 -40.16
CA GLN A 402 3.78 1.60 -40.11
C GLN A 402 4.67 0.60 -40.87
N LEU A 403 4.90 -0.56 -40.26
CA LEU A 403 5.20 -1.79 -40.98
C LEU A 403 4.01 -2.74 -40.80
N LYS A 404 3.60 -3.33 -41.93
CA LYS A 404 2.48 -4.27 -42.09
C LYS A 404 2.79 -5.63 -41.50
#